data_AF-A0A1N6U743-F1
#
_entry.id   AF-A0A1N6U743-F1
#
_cell.length_a   1.000
_cell.length_b   1.000
_cell.length_c   1.000
_cell.angle_alpha   90.00
_cell.angle_beta   90.00
_cell.angle_gamma   90.00
#
_symmetry.space_group_name_H-M   'P 1'
#
loop_
_entity.id
_entity.type
_entity.pdbx_description
1 polymer ?
#
loop_
_entity_poly.entity_id
_entity_poly.type
_entity_poly.pdbx_seq_one_letter_code
_entity_poly.pdbx_strand_id
1 'polypeptide(L)'
;KRTGPDLARVGGRYSDDWHRAHLYNPRNVVPESIMPAYPWLVENTLDGKDTAKKLQALRTLGVPYTADDIATARDAVKGKTEMDAVVAYLQVLGTSLTNKR
;
A
#
# COMPACT_ATOMS: atom_id res chain seq x y z
N LYS A 1 -11.44 16.30 4.71
CA LYS A 1 -11.37 16.46 6.18
C LYS A 1 -10.09 15.81 6.67
N ARG A 2 -9.34 16.43 7.60
CA ARG A 2 -8.08 15.89 8.15
C ARG A 2 -8.27 15.53 9.62
N THR A 3 -8.26 14.24 9.92
CA THR A 3 -8.19 13.73 11.31
C THR A 3 -6.75 13.35 11.66
N GLY A 4 -5.98 12.85 10.70
CA GLY A 4 -4.52 12.69 10.77
C GLY A 4 -3.78 13.54 9.73
N PRO A 5 -2.45 13.40 9.64
CA PRO A 5 -1.63 14.10 8.66
C PRO A 5 -1.99 13.75 7.21
N ASP A 6 -1.55 14.62 6.29
CA ASP A 6 -1.68 14.38 4.85
C ASP A 6 -0.72 13.27 4.39
N LEU A 7 -1.19 12.37 3.51
CA LEU A 7 -0.43 11.22 3.03
C LEU A 7 0.13 11.38 1.61
N ALA A 8 -0.17 12.49 0.91
CA ALA A 8 0.13 12.63 -0.52
C ALA A 8 1.64 12.54 -0.85
N ARG A 9 2.52 12.72 0.14
CA ARG A 9 4.00 12.68 0.00
C ARG A 9 4.67 11.92 1.15
N VAL A 10 4.09 10.81 1.59
CA VAL A 10 4.65 9.99 2.67
C VAL A 10 5.69 8.98 2.18
N GLY A 11 5.74 8.71 0.87
CA GLY A 11 6.70 7.77 0.29
C GLY A 11 8.14 8.11 0.63
N GLY A 12 8.89 7.15 1.18
CA GLY A 12 10.27 7.31 1.61
C GLY A 12 10.49 8.17 2.86
N ARG A 13 9.43 8.72 3.48
CA ARG A 13 9.55 9.56 4.68
C ARG A 13 9.75 8.74 5.96
N TYR A 14 9.14 7.56 6.03
CA TYR A 14 9.29 6.62 7.13
C TYR A 14 9.71 5.25 6.58
N SER A 15 10.39 4.46 7.41
CA SER A 15 10.77 3.10 7.05
C SER A 15 9.55 2.17 7.01
N ASP A 16 9.66 1.07 6.28
CA ASP A 16 8.64 0.02 6.25
C ASP A 16 8.35 -0.52 7.67
N ASP A 17 9.38 -0.68 8.49
CA ASP A 17 9.24 -1.12 9.89
C ASP A 17 8.45 -0.12 10.72
N TRP A 18 8.66 1.19 10.53
CA TRP A 18 7.86 2.21 11.18
C TRP A 18 6.40 2.13 10.73
N HIS A 19 6.14 1.96 9.44
CA HIS A 19 4.78 1.80 8.93
C HIS A 19 4.09 0.55 9.49
N ARG A 20 4.79 -0.59 9.58
CA ARG A 20 4.27 -1.82 10.19
C ARG A 20 3.93 -1.62 11.66
N ALA A 21 4.85 -1.04 12.44
CA ALA A 21 4.63 -0.77 13.85
C ALA A 21 3.47 0.22 14.08
N HIS A 22 3.43 1.30 13.30
CA HIS A 22 2.38 2.31 13.38
C HIS A 22 1.01 1.75 12.99
N LEU A 23 0.91 0.95 11.92
CA LEU A 23 -0.37 0.34 11.53
C LEU A 23 -0.81 -0.74 12.52
N TYR A 24 0.12 -1.52 13.07
CA TYR A 24 -0.20 -2.56 14.05
C TYR A 24 -0.74 -1.95 15.35
N ASN A 25 -0.07 -0.94 15.89
CA ASN A 25 -0.58 -0.15 17.01
C ASN A 25 0.02 1.27 16.99
N PRO A 26 -0.74 2.28 16.52
CA PRO A 26 -0.23 3.63 16.37
C PRO A 26 0.29 4.24 17.68
N ARG A 27 -0.34 3.88 18.82
CA ARG A 27 0.03 4.40 20.14
C ARG A 27 1.36 3.87 20.67
N ASN A 28 1.93 2.83 20.06
CA ASN A 28 3.27 2.34 20.43
C ASN A 28 4.39 3.24 19.91
N VAL A 29 4.17 3.96 18.82
CA VAL A 29 5.18 4.83 18.19
C VAL A 29 4.80 6.31 18.22
N VAL A 30 3.51 6.61 18.38
CA VAL A 30 2.94 7.96 18.57
C VAL A 30 1.89 7.87 19.68
N PRO A 31 2.26 8.04 20.97
CA PRO A 31 1.40 7.79 22.13
C PRO A 31 0.03 8.50 22.09
N GLU A 32 0.00 9.71 21.55
CA GLU A 32 -1.18 10.56 21.41
C GLU A 32 -2.04 10.26 20.16
N SER A 33 -1.67 9.26 19.36
CA SER A 33 -2.38 8.93 18.12
C SER A 33 -3.81 8.48 18.39
N ILE A 34 -4.75 9.14 17.71
CA ILE A 34 -6.16 8.75 17.67
C ILE A 34 -6.48 7.77 16.53
N MET A 35 -5.47 7.36 15.75
CA MET A 35 -5.65 6.40 14.68
C MET A 35 -6.04 5.03 15.25
N PRO A 36 -7.02 4.32 14.66
CA PRO A 36 -7.31 2.94 15.02
C PRO A 36 -6.11 2.02 14.76
N ALA A 37 -6.01 0.95 15.54
CA ALA A 37 -5.05 -0.12 15.27
C ALA A 37 -5.59 -1.05 14.16
N TYR A 38 -4.71 -1.52 13.29
CA TYR A 38 -5.01 -2.43 12.17
C TYR A 38 -4.18 -3.73 12.23
N PRO A 39 -4.17 -4.47 13.35
CA PRO A 39 -3.32 -5.66 13.52
C PRO A 39 -3.66 -6.81 12.57
N TRP A 40 -4.93 -6.93 12.15
CA TRP A 40 -5.40 -7.97 11.23
C TRP A 40 -4.71 -7.92 9.86
N LEU A 41 -4.13 -6.78 9.48
CA LEU A 41 -3.37 -6.67 8.23
C LEU A 41 -2.15 -7.61 8.20
N VAL A 42 -1.61 -7.99 9.36
CA VAL A 42 -0.52 -8.96 9.47
C VAL A 42 -1.03 -10.40 9.32
N GLU A 43 -2.26 -10.66 9.75
CA GLU A 43 -2.88 -11.99 9.76
C GLU A 43 -3.45 -12.36 8.39
N ASN A 44 -4.00 -11.37 7.68
CA ASN A 44 -4.63 -11.57 6.38
C ASN A 44 -3.59 -11.71 5.26
N THR A 45 -3.73 -12.78 4.47
CA THR A 45 -2.86 -13.07 3.33
C THR A 45 -3.60 -12.88 2.01
N LEU A 46 -2.96 -12.22 1.05
CA LEU A 46 -3.50 -11.99 -0.28
C LEU A 46 -3.43 -13.26 -1.15
N ASP A 47 -4.55 -13.64 -1.76
CA ASP A 47 -4.64 -14.76 -2.71
C ASP A 47 -4.35 -14.35 -4.17
N GLY A 48 -4.36 -13.03 -4.44
CA GLY A 48 -4.17 -12.40 -5.74
C GLY A 48 -5.26 -12.71 -6.78
N LYS A 49 -6.40 -13.29 -6.38
CA LYS A 49 -7.42 -13.82 -7.29
C LYS A 49 -7.95 -12.78 -8.27
N ASP A 50 -8.17 -11.56 -7.80
CA ASP A 50 -8.79 -10.49 -8.59
C ASP A 50 -7.78 -9.44 -9.09
N THR A 51 -6.47 -9.59 -8.80
CA THR A 51 -5.46 -8.59 -9.19
C THR A 51 -5.41 -8.41 -10.69
N ALA A 52 -5.32 -9.51 -11.46
CA ALA A 52 -5.31 -9.46 -12.93
C ALA A 52 -6.57 -8.79 -13.49
N LYS A 53 -7.75 -9.10 -12.94
CA LYS A 53 -9.02 -8.48 -13.36
C LYS A 53 -9.05 -6.98 -13.07
N LYS A 54 -8.53 -6.55 -11.91
CA LYS A 54 -8.41 -5.12 -11.57
C LYS A 54 -7.48 -4.40 -12.55
N LEU A 55 -6.33 -4.98 -12.89
CA LEU A 55 -5.41 -4.39 -13.87
C LEU A 55 -6.04 -4.30 -15.26
N GLN A 56 -6.76 -5.33 -15.71
CA GLN A 56 -7.52 -5.30 -16.96
C GLN A 56 -8.57 -4.18 -16.97
N ALA A 57 -9.35 -4.06 -15.89
CA ALA A 57 -10.35 -3.00 -15.76
C ALA A 57 -9.71 -1.60 -15.79
N LEU A 58 -8.60 -1.40 -15.07
CA LEU A 58 -7.84 -0.15 -15.10
C LEU A 58 -7.26 0.14 -16.49
N ARG A 59 -6.84 -0.89 -17.22
CA ARG A 59 -6.40 -0.74 -18.62
C ARG A 59 -7.52 -0.25 -19.52
N THR A 60 -8.73 -0.79 -19.37
CA THR A 60 -9.93 -0.31 -20.07
C THR A 60 -10.24 1.15 -19.73
N LEU A 61 -9.94 1.59 -18.50
CA LEU A 61 -10.10 2.98 -18.05
C LEU A 61 -8.93 3.91 -18.44
N GLY A 62 -7.94 3.42 -19.20
CA GLY A 62 -6.84 4.23 -19.74
C GLY A 62 -5.53 4.20 -18.94
N VAL A 63 -5.43 3.39 -17.88
CA VAL A 63 -4.16 3.17 -17.18
C VAL A 63 -3.27 2.26 -18.04
N PRO A 64 -2.02 2.63 -18.37
CA PRO A 64 -1.21 1.93 -19.38
C PRO A 64 -0.54 0.64 -18.85
N TYR A 65 -1.32 -0.29 -18.30
CA TYR A 65 -0.82 -1.62 -17.92
C TYR A 65 -0.51 -2.48 -19.16
N THR A 66 0.65 -3.13 -19.15
CA THR A 66 1.10 -4.04 -20.20
C THR A 66 0.43 -5.40 -20.07
N ALA A 67 0.54 -6.24 -21.12
CA ALA A 67 0.08 -7.63 -21.05
C ALA A 67 0.85 -8.42 -19.99
N ASP A 68 2.15 -8.14 -19.85
CA ASP A 68 3.03 -8.79 -18.88
C ASP A 68 2.64 -8.42 -17.44
N ASP A 69 2.34 -7.15 -17.17
CA ASP A 69 1.85 -6.70 -15.85
C ASP A 69 0.62 -7.49 -15.40
N ILE A 70 -0.31 -7.76 -16.33
CA ILE A 70 -1.54 -8.50 -16.08
C ILE A 70 -1.24 -10.00 -15.90
N ALA A 71 -0.34 -10.57 -16.71
CA ALA A 71 0.01 -11.97 -16.68
C ALA A 71 0.68 -12.38 -15.35
N THR A 72 1.57 -11.54 -14.82
CA THR A 72 2.28 -11.81 -13.56
C THR A 72 1.59 -11.24 -12.32
N ALA A 73 0.46 -10.53 -12.48
CA ALA A 73 -0.20 -9.77 -11.42
C ALA A 73 -0.54 -10.59 -10.17
N ARG A 74 -1.01 -11.83 -10.37
CA ARG A 74 -1.42 -12.70 -9.27
C ARG A 74 -0.21 -13.13 -8.44
N ASP A 75 0.81 -13.63 -9.11
CA ASP A 75 1.99 -14.19 -8.44
C ASP A 75 2.82 -13.09 -7.75
N ALA A 76 2.77 -11.86 -8.27
CA ALA A 76 3.39 -10.70 -7.63
C ALA A 76 2.84 -10.40 -6.22
N VAL A 77 1.58 -10.72 -5.95
CA VAL A 77 0.92 -10.41 -4.66
C VAL A 77 0.57 -11.64 -3.82
N LYS A 78 0.49 -12.83 -4.43
CA LYS A 78 0.09 -14.06 -3.76
C LYS A 78 1.03 -14.35 -2.58
N GLY A 79 0.45 -14.61 -1.41
CA GLY A 79 1.21 -14.93 -0.20
C GLY A 79 1.80 -13.72 0.53
N LYS A 80 1.63 -12.51 0.01
CA LYS A 80 1.92 -11.27 0.75
C LYS A 80 0.82 -11.01 1.77
N THR A 81 1.17 -10.41 2.89
CA THR A 81 0.15 -9.96 3.86
C THR A 81 -0.54 -8.70 3.36
N GLU A 82 -1.74 -8.40 3.87
CA GLU A 82 -2.38 -7.10 3.62
C GLU A 82 -1.49 -5.95 4.12
N MET A 83 -0.74 -6.15 5.21
CA MET A 83 0.24 -5.20 5.73
C MET A 83 1.30 -4.87 4.69
N ASP A 84 1.89 -5.88 4.03
CA ASP A 84 2.89 -5.68 2.98
C ASP A 84 2.33 -4.81 1.85
N ALA A 85 1.09 -5.07 1.43
CA ALA A 85 0.45 -4.32 0.35
C ALA A 85 0.15 -2.87 0.73
N VAL A 86 -0.32 -2.62 1.95
CA VAL A 86 -0.57 -1.26 2.44
C VAL A 86 0.73 -0.48 2.57
N VAL A 87 1.79 -1.08 3.11
CA VAL A 87 3.11 -0.45 3.20
C VAL A 87 3.66 -0.13 1.81
N ALA A 88 3.60 -1.08 0.88
CA ALA A 88 4.02 -0.86 -0.51
C ALA A 88 3.26 0.31 -1.17
N TYR A 89 1.96 0.42 -0.93
CA TYR A 89 1.16 1.55 -1.42
C TYR A 89 1.62 2.89 -0.83
N LEU A 90 1.78 2.95 0.51
CA LEU A 90 2.22 4.17 1.20
C LEU A 90 3.61 4.63 0.72
N GLN A 91 4.52 3.69 0.46
CA GLN A 91 5.88 4.00 0.00
C GLN A 91 5.94 4.64 -1.39
N VAL A 92 4.91 4.48 -2.22
CA VAL A 92 4.85 5.09 -3.56
C VAL A 92 4.23 6.49 -3.55
N LEU A 93 3.50 6.86 -2.49
CA LEU A 93 2.75 8.12 -2.47
C LEU A 93 3.67 9.35 -2.56
N GLY A 94 3.55 10.07 -3.68
CA GLY A 94 4.23 11.34 -3.96
C GLY A 94 5.62 11.21 -4.59
N THR A 95 6.18 9.99 -4.70
CA THR A 95 7.53 9.77 -5.23
C THR A 95 7.63 10.04 -6.74
N SER A 96 6.54 9.82 -7.49
CA SER A 96 6.48 10.10 -8.94
C SER A 96 6.65 11.59 -9.28
N LEU A 97 6.35 12.51 -8.35
CA LEU A 97 6.57 13.94 -8.55
C LEU A 97 8.01 14.36 -8.22
N THR A 98 8.61 13.78 -7.18
CA THR A 98 9.97 14.13 -6.74
C THR A 98 11.04 13.51 -7.62
N ASN A 99 10.77 12.36 -8.22
CA ASN A 99 11.72 11.62 -9.05
C ASN A 99 11.64 12.00 -10.53
N LYS A 100 10.68 12.86 -10.91
CA LYS A 100 10.56 13.40 -12.26
C LYS A 100 11.69 14.42 -12.47
N ARG A 101 12.74 14.01 -13.19
CA ARG A 101 13.77 14.93 -13.69
C ARG A 101 13.20 15.86 -14.75
#